data_AF-A0A396HCZ1-F1
#
_entry.id   AF-A0A396HCZ1-F1
#
_cell.length_a   1.000
_cell.length_b   1.000
_cell.length_c   1.000
_cell.angle_alpha   90.00
_cell.angle_beta   90.00
_cell.angle_gamma   90.00
#
_symmetry.space_group_name_H-M   'P 1'
#
loop_
_entity.id
_entity.type
_entity.pdbx_description
1 polymer ?
#
loop_
_entity_poly.entity_id
_entity_poly.type
_entity_poly.pdbx_seq_one_letter_code
_entity_poly.pdbx_strand_id
1 'polypeptide(L)'
;MQLINPPQHTKNNIFNYLYTHQANHMKLVLSLTLSFLIFAFITTLSLAFSNDEQVLDTNGNPIVPGGEYYIFPATQDPYKGGLRLAKTGDSKCPVTILQNENITGLPVKFTIQGISNDIIMTEIWKCL
;
A
#
# COMPACT_ATOMS: atom_id res chain seq x y z
N MET A 1 73.43 23.03 -14.24
CA MET A 1 72.27 22.24 -14.70
C MET A 1 71.05 23.14 -14.63
N GLN A 2 70.56 23.66 -15.75
CA GLN A 2 69.39 24.54 -15.78
C GLN A 2 68.12 23.69 -15.80
N LEU A 3 67.24 23.90 -14.82
CA LEU A 3 65.88 23.38 -14.81
C LEU A 3 65.08 24.17 -15.87
N ILE A 4 64.70 23.51 -16.97
CA ILE A 4 63.82 24.11 -17.97
C ILE A 4 62.43 24.19 -17.35
N ASN A 5 61.95 25.41 -17.10
CA ASN A 5 60.57 25.64 -16.69
C ASN A 5 59.63 25.28 -17.85
N PRO A 6 58.54 24.51 -17.61
CA PRO A 6 57.63 24.11 -18.66
C PRO A 6 56.92 25.33 -19.27
N PRO A 7 56.61 25.30 -20.59
CA PRO A 7 56.02 26.43 -21.30
C PRO A 7 54.69 26.85 -20.69
N GLN A 8 54.46 28.16 -20.58
CA GLN A 8 53.29 28.77 -19.91
C GLN A 8 51.94 28.27 -20.48
N HIS A 9 51.90 27.94 -21.77
CA HIS A 9 50.73 27.34 -22.43
C HIS A 9 50.28 26.02 -21.76
N THR A 10 51.24 25.19 -21.33
CA THR A 10 50.95 23.89 -20.68
C THR A 10 50.41 24.07 -19.27
N LYS A 11 50.83 25.12 -18.53
CA LYS A 11 50.32 25.42 -17.19
C LYS A 11 48.84 25.83 -17.21
N ASN A 12 48.45 26.67 -18.17
CA ASN A 12 47.06 27.13 -18.30
C ASN A 12 46.10 25.98 -18.67
N ASN A 13 46.55 25.04 -19.50
CA ASN A 13 45.75 23.88 -19.89
C ASN A 13 45.50 22.92 -18.73
N ILE A 14 46.51 22.69 -17.88
CA ILE A 14 46.38 21.87 -16.68
C ILE A 14 45.43 22.53 -15.66
N PHE A 15 45.56 23.85 -15.46
CA PHE A 15 44.69 24.57 -14.52
C PHE A 15 43.22 24.54 -14.97
N ASN A 16 42.95 24.77 -16.26
CA ASN A 16 41.59 24.67 -16.82
C ASN A 16 41.03 23.24 -16.76
N TYR A 17 41.87 22.23 -16.97
CA TYR A 17 41.47 20.83 -16.83
C TYR A 17 41.09 20.50 -15.39
N LEU A 18 41.92 20.87 -14.41
CA LEU A 18 41.63 20.67 -13.00
C LEU A 18 40.36 21.41 -12.58
N TYR A 19 40.17 22.64 -13.02
CA TYR A 19 38.96 23.42 -12.72
C TYR A 19 37.69 22.79 -13.30
N THR A 20 37.71 22.36 -14.56
CA THR A 20 36.54 21.68 -15.17
C THR A 20 36.28 20.32 -14.54
N HIS A 21 37.32 19.57 -14.16
CA HIS A 21 37.18 18.30 -13.47
C HIS A 21 36.56 18.46 -12.08
N GLN A 22 36.97 19.48 -11.31
CA GLN A 22 36.40 19.81 -10.01
C GLN A 22 34.95 20.33 -10.14
N ALA A 23 34.67 21.18 -11.13
CA ALA A 23 33.32 21.68 -11.40
C ALA A 23 32.36 20.55 -11.84
N ASN A 24 32.82 19.62 -12.67
CA ASN A 24 32.03 18.45 -13.08
C ASN A 24 31.80 17.48 -11.92
N HIS A 25 32.78 17.31 -11.02
CA HIS A 25 32.62 16.54 -9.80
C HIS A 25 31.54 17.13 -8.89
N MET A 26 31.56 18.45 -8.65
CA MET A 26 30.53 19.14 -7.86
C MET A 26 29.13 18.99 -8.48
N LYS A 27 29.01 19.04 -9.81
CA LYS A 27 27.74 18.83 -10.53
C LYS A 27 27.24 17.38 -10.40
N LEU A 28 28.13 16.40 -10.48
CA LEU A 28 27.78 14.98 -10.35
C LEU A 28 27.31 14.68 -8.92
N VAL A 29 28.01 15.19 -7.91
CA VAL A 29 27.62 15.04 -6.49
C VAL A 29 26.26 15.70 -6.23
N LEU A 30 26.02 16.90 -6.76
CA LEU A 30 24.72 17.57 -6.64
C LEU A 30 23.59 16.78 -7.33
N SER A 31 23.84 16.27 -8.53
CA SER A 31 22.87 15.45 -9.27
C SER A 31 22.53 14.14 -8.53
N LEU A 32 23.56 13.47 -8.01
CA LEU A 32 23.39 12.21 -7.28
C LEU A 32 22.65 12.40 -5.96
N THR A 33 23.00 13.44 -5.20
CA THR A 33 22.32 13.78 -3.94
C THR A 33 20.86 14.16 -4.18
N LEU A 34 20.57 14.97 -5.20
CA LEU A 34 19.20 15.31 -5.57
C LEU A 34 18.39 14.07 -5.99
N SER A 35 18.98 13.19 -6.80
CA SER A 35 18.33 11.94 -7.22
C SER A 35 18.01 11.04 -6.03
N PHE A 36 18.94 10.94 -5.08
CA PHE A 36 18.74 10.16 -3.85
C PHE A 36 17.65 10.76 -2.95
N LEU A 37 17.62 12.08 -2.79
CA LEU A 37 16.58 12.77 -2.01
C LEU A 37 15.19 12.59 -2.63
N ILE A 38 15.08 12.71 -3.95
CA ILE A 38 13.82 12.48 -4.67
C ILE A 38 13.36 11.03 -4.49
N PHE A 39 14.28 10.07 -4.63
CA PHE A 39 13.96 8.66 -4.41
C PHE A 39 13.47 8.39 -2.98
N ALA A 40 14.18 8.89 -1.97
CA ALA A 40 13.79 8.75 -0.57
C ALA A 40 12.44 9.43 -0.26
N PHE A 41 12.14 10.56 -0.89
CA PHE A 41 10.86 11.25 -0.75
C PHE A 41 9.72 10.45 -1.38
N ILE A 42 9.92 9.89 -2.58
CA ILE A 42 8.90 9.07 -3.26
C ILE A 42 8.59 7.79 -2.47
N THR A 43 9.61 7.13 -1.91
CA THR A 43 9.41 5.88 -1.14
C THR A 43 8.70 6.12 0.19
N THR A 44 9.03 7.19 0.90
CA THR A 44 8.35 7.56 2.15
C THR A 44 6.92 8.02 1.92
N LEU A 45 6.67 8.77 0.84
CA LEU A 45 5.33 9.23 0.48
C LEU A 45 4.42 8.07 0.06
N SER A 46 4.94 7.08 -0.67
CA SER A 46 4.17 5.89 -1.08
C SER A 46 3.70 5.05 0.11
N LEU A 47 4.48 5.00 1.19
CA LEU A 47 4.13 4.25 2.41
C LEU A 47 3.08 4.98 3.26
N ALA A 48 3.08 6.32 3.23
CA ALA A 48 2.09 7.16 3.92
C ALA A 48 0.69 7.12 3.28
N PHE A 49 0.57 6.63 2.04
CA PHE A 49 -0.69 6.46 1.32
C PHE A 49 -1.15 5.00 1.24
N SER A 50 -0.70 4.13 2.16
CA SER A 50 -1.41 2.87 2.43
C SER A 50 -2.77 3.24 3.03
N ASN A 51 -3.74 3.52 2.16
CA ASN A 51 -5.06 3.96 2.56
C ASN A 51 -5.84 2.71 2.97
N ASP A 52 -5.82 2.40 4.27
CA ASP A 52 -6.80 1.49 4.83
C ASP A 52 -8.19 2.11 4.57
N GLU A 53 -8.97 1.47 3.70
CA GLU A 53 -10.31 1.97 3.37
C GLU A 53 -11.33 1.49 4.40
N GLN A 54 -12.25 2.37 4.77
CA GLN A 54 -13.32 2.03 5.69
C GLN A 54 -14.31 1.09 5.03
N VAL A 55 -14.63 -0.03 5.70
CA VAL A 55 -15.65 -0.96 5.22
C VAL A 55 -17.03 -0.38 5.54
N LEU A 56 -17.84 -0.20 4.49
CA LEU A 56 -19.19 0.34 4.58
C LEU A 56 -20.26 -0.72 4.31
N ASP A 57 -21.42 -0.57 4.93
CA ASP A 57 -22.62 -1.33 4.61
C ASP A 57 -23.29 -0.85 3.31
N THR A 58 -24.38 -1.51 2.91
CA THR A 58 -25.15 -1.16 1.69
C THR A 58 -25.79 0.22 1.74
N ASN A 59 -25.87 0.83 2.93
CA ASN A 59 -26.45 2.13 3.15
C ASN A 59 -25.35 3.22 3.23
N GLY A 60 -24.07 2.83 3.08
CA GLY A 60 -22.92 3.72 3.17
C GLY A 60 -22.47 4.02 4.60
N ASN A 61 -22.97 3.30 5.60
CA ASN A 61 -22.54 3.49 6.99
C ASN A 61 -21.32 2.60 7.30
N PRO A 62 -20.40 3.06 8.16
CA PRO A 62 -19.31 2.23 8.66
C PRO A 62 -19.79 0.95 9.34
N ILE A 63 -19.14 -0.17 9.03
CA ILE A 63 -19.31 -1.41 9.79
C ILE A 63 -18.54 -1.30 11.10
N VAL A 64 -19.23 -1.56 12.21
CA VAL A 64 -18.66 -1.49 13.57
C VAL A 64 -18.51 -2.89 14.17
N PRO A 65 -17.46 -3.14 14.97
CA PRO A 65 -17.32 -4.39 15.71
C PRO A 65 -18.52 -4.68 16.60
N GLY A 66 -18.97 -5.94 16.65
CA GLY A 66 -20.12 -6.38 17.43
C GLY A 66 -21.50 -6.01 16.84
N GLY A 67 -21.56 -5.16 15.81
CA GLY A 67 -22.79 -4.87 15.07
C GLY A 67 -23.30 -6.10 14.32
N GLU A 68 -24.62 -6.16 14.11
CA GLU A 68 -25.29 -7.26 13.40
C GLU A 68 -25.46 -6.91 11.93
N TYR A 69 -24.87 -7.72 11.07
CA TYR A 69 -24.90 -7.51 9.62
C TYR A 69 -25.33 -8.78 8.90
N TYR A 70 -26.06 -8.62 7.80
CA TYR A 70 -26.36 -9.71 6.88
C TYR A 70 -25.39 -9.64 5.70
N ILE A 71 -24.77 -10.77 5.38
CA ILE A 71 -23.84 -10.87 4.25
C ILE A 71 -24.61 -11.36 3.04
N PHE A 72 -24.64 -10.55 1.98
CA PHE A 72 -25.21 -10.87 0.67
C PHE A 72 -24.13 -10.86 -0.41
N PRO A 73 -24.29 -11.59 -1.52
CA PRO A 73 -23.43 -11.42 -2.67
C PRO A 73 -23.53 -10.00 -3.23
N ALA A 74 -22.41 -9.51 -3.76
CA ALA A 74 -22.38 -8.21 -4.43
C ALA A 74 -23.25 -8.15 -5.70
N THR A 75 -23.57 -9.30 -6.30
CA THR A 75 -24.42 -9.38 -7.49
C THR A 75 -25.90 -9.20 -7.13
N GLN A 76 -26.63 -8.38 -7.90
CA GLN A 76 -28.09 -8.20 -7.78
C GLN A 76 -28.88 -9.38 -8.38
N ASP A 77 -28.58 -10.60 -7.94
CA ASP A 77 -29.30 -11.80 -8.35
C ASP A 77 -30.41 -12.10 -7.35
N PRO A 78 -31.70 -12.02 -7.73
CA PRO A 78 -32.81 -12.26 -6.80
C PRO A 78 -32.83 -13.70 -6.29
N TYR A 79 -32.18 -14.65 -6.98
CA TYR A 79 -32.12 -16.04 -6.51
C TYR A 79 -31.05 -16.27 -5.44
N LYS A 80 -30.24 -15.25 -5.14
CA LYS A 80 -29.15 -15.32 -4.19
C LYS A 80 -29.51 -14.61 -2.88
N GLY A 81 -29.56 -15.40 -1.81
CA GLY A 81 -29.80 -14.92 -0.45
C GLY A 81 -28.51 -14.74 0.36
N GLY A 82 -28.69 -14.46 1.65
CA GLY A 82 -27.59 -14.30 2.60
C GLY A 82 -27.06 -15.61 3.16
N LEU A 83 -26.28 -15.54 4.24
CA LEU A 83 -25.60 -16.72 4.80
C LEU A 83 -26.46 -17.49 5.79
N ARG A 84 -26.26 -18.81 5.89
CA ARG A 84 -26.90 -19.68 6.89
C ARG A 84 -25.97 -20.77 7.40
N LEU A 85 -26.31 -21.33 8.55
CA LEU A 85 -25.71 -22.57 9.03
C LEU A 85 -26.42 -23.78 8.39
N ALA A 86 -25.63 -24.77 7.99
CA ALA A 86 -26.09 -26.01 7.38
C ALA A 86 -25.27 -27.21 7.85
N LYS A 87 -25.86 -28.40 7.68
CA LYS A 87 -25.18 -29.67 7.92
C LYS A 87 -24.35 -30.04 6.69
N THR A 88 -23.25 -30.74 6.91
CA THR A 88 -22.40 -31.27 5.84
C THR A 88 -22.12 -32.74 6.11
N GLY A 89 -22.36 -33.59 5.10
CA GLY A 89 -22.29 -35.04 5.26
C GLY A 89 -23.24 -35.53 6.35
N ASP A 90 -22.77 -36.46 7.16
CA ASP A 90 -23.56 -37.08 8.25
C ASP A 90 -23.55 -36.26 9.56
N SER A 91 -23.15 -34.98 9.52
CA SER A 91 -23.10 -34.15 10.73
C SER A 91 -24.49 -33.97 11.33
N LYS A 92 -24.61 -34.17 12.65
CA LYS A 92 -25.87 -33.90 13.38
C LYS A 92 -26.10 -32.41 13.61
N CYS A 93 -25.03 -31.62 13.69
CA CYS A 93 -25.05 -30.19 13.97
C CYS A 93 -24.76 -29.37 12.70
N PRO A 94 -25.45 -28.23 12.48
CA PRO A 94 -25.20 -27.35 11.36
C PRO A 94 -24.01 -26.43 11.66
N VAL A 95 -22.80 -26.86 11.28
CA VAL A 95 -21.54 -26.14 11.55
C VAL A 95 -20.92 -25.52 10.29
N THR A 96 -21.55 -25.73 9.14
CA THR A 96 -21.04 -25.23 7.86
C THR A 96 -21.79 -23.98 7.44
N ILE A 97 -21.08 -22.96 6.99
CA ILE A 97 -21.66 -21.75 6.43
C ILE A 97 -21.97 -22.01 4.94
N LEU A 98 -23.24 -21.89 4.56
CA LEU A 98 -23.67 -21.94 3.16
C LEU A 98 -24.41 -20.67 2.79
N GLN A 99 -24.39 -20.34 1.51
CA GLN A 99 -25.28 -19.33 0.98
C GLN A 99 -26.71 -19.87 0.87
N ASN A 100 -27.68 -19.02 1.16
CA ASN A 100 -29.09 -19.32 1.01
C ASN A 100 -29.61 -18.91 -0.38
N GLU A 101 -30.73 -19.51 -0.79
CA GLU A 101 -31.43 -19.14 -2.02
C GLU A 101 -32.59 -18.22 -1.64
N ASN A 102 -32.54 -16.97 -2.10
CA ASN A 102 -33.63 -15.99 -2.00
C ASN A 102 -34.13 -15.60 -0.59
N ILE A 103 -33.42 -15.93 0.50
CA ILE A 103 -33.77 -15.44 1.86
C ILE A 103 -32.57 -14.81 2.57
N THR A 104 -32.85 -13.89 3.50
CA THR A 104 -31.85 -13.03 4.18
C THR A 104 -30.78 -13.79 4.96
N GLY A 105 -31.12 -14.96 5.51
CA GLY A 105 -30.17 -15.76 6.29
C GLY A 105 -30.02 -15.30 7.75
N LEU A 106 -28.87 -15.61 8.35
CA LEU A 106 -28.53 -15.31 9.74
C LEU A 106 -27.60 -14.09 9.82
N PRO A 107 -27.77 -13.21 10.83
CA PRO A 107 -26.87 -12.10 11.05
C PRO A 107 -25.52 -12.60 11.58
N VAL A 108 -24.46 -11.87 11.25
CA VAL A 108 -23.10 -12.09 11.77
C VAL A 108 -22.63 -10.88 12.57
N LYS A 109 -21.65 -11.11 13.44
CA LYS A 109 -20.92 -10.06 14.17
C LYS A 109 -19.45 -10.18 13.86
N PHE A 110 -18.84 -9.05 13.51
CA PHE A 110 -17.40 -8.99 13.31
C PHE A 110 -16.70 -8.67 14.63
N THR A 111 -15.57 -9.34 14.87
CA THR A 111 -14.69 -9.07 16.01
C THR A 111 -13.29 -8.85 15.47
N ILE A 112 -12.70 -7.71 15.82
CA ILE A 112 -11.32 -7.35 15.49
C ILE A 112 -10.39 -7.81 16.61
N GLN A 113 -9.24 -8.39 16.25
CA GLN A 113 -8.21 -8.74 17.23
C GLN A 113 -7.22 -7.57 17.35
N GLY A 114 -7.24 -6.85 18.47
CA GLY A 114 -6.33 -5.73 18.74
C GLY A 114 -7.03 -4.48 19.32
N ILE A 115 -6.25 -3.42 19.51
CA ILE A 115 -6.75 -2.10 19.95
C ILE A 115 -7.14 -1.29 18.70
N SER A 116 -8.22 -1.67 18.03
CA SER A 116 -8.79 -0.84 16.95
C SER A 116 -10.11 -0.23 17.43
N ASN A 117 -10.23 1.06 17.17
CA ASN A 117 -11.26 1.92 17.70
C ASN A 117 -12.45 1.91 16.74
N ASP A 118 -13.56 1.31 17.19
CA ASP A 118 -14.93 1.46 16.68
C ASP A 118 -15.24 1.13 15.21
N ILE A 119 -14.27 0.94 14.32
CA ILE A 119 -14.49 0.83 12.88
C ILE A 119 -13.61 -0.28 12.26
N ILE A 120 -14.19 -1.01 11.30
CA ILE A 120 -13.48 -2.01 10.51
C ILE A 120 -12.90 -1.38 9.24
N MET A 121 -11.60 -1.56 9.03
CA MET A 121 -10.89 -1.12 7.83
C MET A 121 -10.46 -2.34 7.00
N THR A 122 -10.35 -2.18 5.69
CA THR A 122 -9.74 -3.19 4.81
C THR A 122 -8.22 -3.05 4.83
N GLU A 123 -7.52 -4.17 4.96
CA GLU A 123 -6.09 -4.21 4.66
C GLU A 123 -5.93 -4.27 3.13
N ILE A 124 -5.43 -3.19 2.51
CA ILE A 124 -5.07 -3.21 1.09
C ILE A 124 -3.69 -3.85 0.94
N TRP A 125 -3.59 -5.15 1.22
CA TRP A 125 -2.59 -5.94 0.50
C TRP A 125 -3.14 -6.13 -0.90
N LYS A 126 -2.81 -5.20 -1.80
CA LYS A 126 -2.95 -5.42 -3.25
C LYS A 126 -2.43 -6.83 -3.50
N CYS A 127 -3.30 -7.74 -3.93
CA CYS A 127 -2.87 -8.99 -4.54
C CYS A 127 -1.89 -8.59 -5.66
N LEU A 128 -0.59 -8.74 -5.37
CA LEU A 128 0.52 -8.41 -6.25
C LEU A 128 0.62 -9.48 -7.35
#